data_AF-A0A7T8QT66-F1
#
_entry.id   AF-A0A7T8QT66-F1
#
_cell.length_a   1.000
_cell.length_b   1.000
_cell.length_c   1.000
_cell.angle_alpha   90.00
_cell.angle_beta   90.00
_cell.angle_gamma   90.00
#
_symmetry.space_group_name_H-M   'P 1'
#
loop_
_entity.id
_entity.type
_entity.pdbx_description
1 polymer ?
#
loop_
_entity_poly.entity_id
_entity_poly.type
_entity_poly.pdbx_seq_one_letter_code
_entity_poly.pdbx_strand_id
1 'polypeptide(L)' 'TIEEDIAAGYYPFFVSTTLGTTGCCAFDNIEEIGPICEEHDVWLHIDGSYAGNALICPEFQYLIKGME' A
#
# COMPACT_ATOMS: atom_id res chain seq x y z
N THR A 1 7.68 -7.78 12.25
CA THR A 1 7.70 -7.81 10.77
C THR A 1 6.82 -8.95 10.31
N ILE A 2 6.55 -9.08 9.00
CA ILE A 2 5.79 -10.23 8.48
C ILE A 2 6.45 -11.55 8.87
N GLU A 3 7.79 -11.61 8.84
CA GLU A 3 8.57 -12.79 9.20
C GLU A 3 8.50 -13.12 10.69
N GLU A 4 8.46 -12.11 11.58
CA GLU A 4 8.28 -12.32 13.01
C GLU A 4 6.90 -12.90 13.32
N ASP A 5 5.86 -12.43 12.62
CA ASP A 5 4.49 -12.95 12.77
C ASP A 5 4.39 -14.39 12.27
N ILE A 6 4.99 -14.69 11.12
CA ILE A 6 5.10 -16.07 10.60
C ILE A 6 5.87 -16.97 11.58
N ALA A 7 6.99 -16.50 12.12
CA ALA A 7 7.80 -17.24 13.09
C ALA A 7 7.06 -17.49 14.41
N ALA A 8 6.16 -16.59 14.80
CA ALA A 8 5.28 -16.75 15.95
C ALA A 8 4.04 -17.64 15.68
N GLY A 9 3.87 -18.12 14.44
CA GLY A 9 2.74 -18.97 14.03
C GLY A 9 1.46 -18.21 13.71
N TYR A 10 1.55 -16.90 13.50
CA TYR A 10 0.45 -16.08 12.98
C TYR A 10 0.38 -16.14 11.46
N TYR A 11 -0.74 -15.67 10.93
CA TYR A 11 -0.99 -15.59 9.49
C TYR A 11 -1.25 -14.14 9.08
N PRO A 12 -0.21 -13.39 8.68
CA PRO A 12 -0.38 -12.09 8.04
C PRO A 12 -1.18 -12.26 6.75
N PHE A 13 -2.22 -11.45 6.58
CA PHE A 13 -3.15 -11.62 5.45
C PHE A 13 -3.56 -10.30 4.81
N PHE A 14 -3.28 -9.17 5.44
CA PHE A 14 -3.72 -7.86 4.96
C PHE A 14 -2.74 -6.74 5.31
N VAL A 15 -2.50 -5.86 4.34
CA VAL A 15 -1.78 -4.60 4.47
C VAL A 15 -2.64 -3.49 3.86
N SER A 16 -2.81 -2.39 4.60
CA SER A 16 -3.44 -1.17 4.11
C SER A 16 -2.39 -0.09 3.92
N THR A 17 -2.17 0.34 2.69
CA THR A 17 -1.41 1.54 2.35
C THR A 17 -2.35 2.73 2.19
N THR A 18 -1.82 3.94 2.30
CA THR A 18 -2.58 5.18 2.24
C THR A 18 -2.02 6.12 1.18
N LEU A 19 -2.87 6.54 0.25
CA LEU A 19 -2.60 7.63 -0.67
C LEU A 19 -3.19 8.92 -0.09
N GLY A 20 -2.33 9.65 0.63
CA GLY A 20 -2.69 10.89 1.29
C GLY A 20 -3.32 10.67 2.67
N THR A 21 -2.47 10.53 3.68
CA THR A 21 -2.89 10.43 5.08
C THR A 21 -3.62 11.69 5.55
N THR A 22 -4.53 11.53 6.51
CA THR A 22 -5.34 12.65 7.02
C THR A 22 -4.50 13.74 7.71
N GLY A 23 -3.44 13.36 8.43
CA GLY A 23 -2.66 14.30 9.24
C GLY A 23 -1.78 15.23 8.42
N CYS A 24 -1.08 14.70 7.41
CA CYS A 24 -0.08 15.45 6.66
C CYS A 24 -0.06 15.15 5.15
N CYS A 25 -1.07 14.46 4.63
CA CYS A 25 -1.16 14.08 3.22
C CYS A 25 0.05 13.25 2.76
N ALA A 26 0.56 12.37 3.62
CA ALA A 26 1.66 11.46 3.26
C ALA A 26 1.18 10.34 2.33
N PHE A 27 2.09 9.82 1.51
CA PHE A 27 1.83 8.73 0.58
C PHE A 27 2.77 7.58 0.93
N ASP A 28 2.19 6.39 1.12
CA ASP A 28 2.99 5.17 1.25
C ASP A 28 3.60 4.78 -0.11
N ASN A 29 4.78 4.18 -0.08
CA ASN A 29 5.49 3.79 -1.30
C ASN A 29 5.00 2.43 -1.81
N ILE A 30 4.04 2.45 -2.74
CA ILE A 30 3.45 1.23 -3.30
C ILE A 30 4.49 0.41 -4.08
N GLU A 31 5.44 1.05 -4.76
CA GLU A 31 6.49 0.36 -5.53
C GLU A 31 7.42 -0.48 -4.63
N GLU A 32 7.58 -0.10 -3.36
CA GLU A 32 8.35 -0.88 -2.36
C GLU A 32 7.49 -1.92 -1.63
N ILE A 33 6.23 -1.60 -1.34
CA ILE A 33 5.34 -2.44 -0.52
C ILE A 33 4.72 -3.58 -1.32
N GLY A 34 4.38 -3.35 -2.60
CA GLY A 34 3.77 -4.33 -3.50
C GLY A 34 4.52 -5.67 -3.53
N PRO A 35 5.82 -5.68 -3.85
CA PRO A 35 6.61 -6.91 -3.91
C PRO A 35 6.67 -7.69 -2.59
N ILE A 36 6.67 -6.99 -1.45
CA ILE A 36 6.66 -7.62 -0.12
C ILE A 36 5.31 -8.32 0.12
N CYS A 37 4.21 -7.68 -0.25
CA CYS A 37 2.88 -8.28 -0.11
C CYS A 37 2.72 -9.50 -1.03
N GLU A 38 3.26 -9.44 -2.25
CA GLU A 38 3.27 -10.57 -3.19
C GLU A 38 4.12 -11.74 -2.69
N GLU A 39 5.32 -11.46 -2.15
CA GLU A 39 6.22 -12.49 -1.59
C GLU A 39 5.56 -13.30 -0.46
N HIS A 40 4.72 -12.65 0.34
CA HIS A 40 4.11 -13.25 1.53
C HIS A 40 2.63 -13.64 1.35
N ASP A 41 2.06 -13.55 0.15
CA ASP A 41 0.64 -13.83 -0.13
C ASP A 41 -0.33 -13.01 0.74
N VAL A 42 -0.02 -11.71 0.88
CA VAL A 42 -0.76 -10.76 1.71
C VAL A 42 -1.61 -9.85 0.82
N TRP A 43 -2.89 -9.67 1.16
CA TRP A 43 -3.74 -8.74 0.44
C TRP A 43 -3.28 -7.30 0.64
N LEU A 44 -2.93 -6.60 -0.45
CA LEU A 44 -2.60 -5.19 -0.45
C LEU A 44 -3.82 -4.34 -0.81
N HIS A 45 -4.31 -3.55 0.15
CA HIS A 45 -5.32 -2.53 -0.08
C HIS A 45 -4.68 -1.13 -0.13
N ILE A 46 -5.05 -0.35 -1.15
CA ILE A 46 -4.62 1.03 -1.32
C ILE A 46 -5.79 1.96 -0.96
N ASP A 47 -5.71 2.63 0.19
CA ASP A 47 -6.70 3.62 0.63
C ASP A 47 -6.46 4.96 -0.07
N GLY A 48 -7.28 5.22 -1.08
CA GLY A 48 -7.33 6.48 -1.82
C GLY A 48 -8.49 7.40 -1.41
N SER A 49 -9.08 7.27 -0.22
CA SER A 49 -10.29 8.02 0.16
C SER A 49 -10.14 9.54 0.02
N TYR A 50 -8.95 10.07 0.28
CA TYR A 50 -8.61 11.48 0.09
C TYR A 50 -7.97 11.74 -1.28
N ALA A 51 -6.80 11.15 -1.57
CA ALA A 51 -6.04 11.52 -2.77
C ALA A 51 -6.31 10.66 -4.01
N GLY A 52 -7.12 9.60 -3.91
CA GLY A 52 -7.39 8.69 -5.04
C GLY A 52 -8.04 9.38 -6.23
N ASN A 53 -8.87 10.40 -5.99
CA ASN A 53 -9.47 11.21 -7.06
C ASN A 53 -8.44 12.01 -7.87
N ALA A 54 -7.25 12.29 -7.32
CA ALA A 54 -6.19 12.99 -8.05
C ALA A 54 -5.72 12.18 -9.26
N LEU A 55 -5.86 10.85 -9.23
CA LEU A 55 -5.43 9.94 -10.28
C LEU A 55 -6.25 10.06 -11.58
N ILE A 56 -7.35 10.82 -11.56
CA ILE A 56 -8.08 11.24 -12.77
C ILE A 56 -7.19 12.14 -13.64
N CYS A 57 -6.31 12.93 -13.02
CA CYS A 57 -5.40 13.83 -13.73
C CYS A 57 -4.09 13.09 -14.06
N PRO A 58 -3.64 13.09 -15.33
CA PRO A 58 -2.43 12.39 -15.77
C PRO A 58 -1.17 12.76 -14.97
N GLU A 59 -1.05 14.02 -14.54
CA GLU A 59 0.08 14.53 -13.79
C GLU A 59 0.22 13.93 -12.39
N PHE A 60 -0.80 13.25 -11.85
CA PHE A 60 -0.76 12.61 -10.53
C PHE A 60 -0.69 11.08 -10.59
N GLN A 61 -0.80 10.46 -11.78
CA GLN A 61 -0.78 8.99 -11.91
C GLN A 61 0.54 8.36 -11.47
N TYR A 62 1.63 9.13 -11.35
CA TYR A 62 2.90 8.63 -10.80
C TYR A 62 2.79 8.19 -9.33
N LEU A 63 1.77 8.66 -8.59
CA LEU A 63 1.57 8.36 -7.17
C LEU A 63 1.11 6.91 -6.91
N ILE A 64 0.69 6.19 -7.95
CA ILE A 64 0.26 4.78 -7.88
C ILE A 64 1.19 3.83 -8.63
N LYS A 65 2.42 4.24 -8.89
CA LYS A 65 3.40 3.35 -9.52
C LYS A 65 3.60 2.11 -8.63
N GLY A 66 3.43 0.92 -9.22
CA GLY A 66 3.49 -0.36 -8.51
C GLY A 66 2.15 -0.90 -7.98
N MET A 67 1.02 -0.29 -8.34
CA MET A 67 -0.33 -0.77 -7.97
C MET A 67 -0.75 -2.07 -8.68
N GLU A 68 -0.10 -2.41 -9.79
CA GLU A 68 -0.48 -3.49 -10.71
C GLU A 68 0.22 -4.82 -10.48
#